data_AF-A0A944QGU6-F1
#
_entry.id   AF-A0A944QGU6-F1
#
_cell.length_a   1.000
_cell.length_b   1.000
_cell.length_c   1.000
_cell.angle_alpha   90.00
_cell.angle_beta   90.00
_cell.angle_gamma   90.00
#
_symmetry.space_group_name_H-M   'P 1'
#
loop_
_entity.id
_entity.type
_entity.pdbx_description
1 polymer ?
#
loop_
_entity_poly.entity_id
_entity_poly.type
_entity_poly.pdbx_seq_one_letter_code
_entity_poly.pdbx_strand_id
1 'polypeptide(L)'
;MAIAIGFRDVADLRDEGYRIADDLLAGRSLTTSDWRRALLSTEVVFASDVLGSGIDWSITTGMDDDETLRMLRSVQRKLGGV
;
A
#
# COMPACT_ATOMS: atom_id res chain seq x y z
N MET A 1 0.39 14.64 -1.39
CA MET A 1 0.08 13.23 -1.10
C MET A 1 1.32 12.47 -0.62
N ALA A 2 2.41 12.37 -1.39
CA ALA A 2 3.63 11.63 -1.01
C ALA A 2 4.10 11.79 0.44
N ILE A 3 4.21 13.03 0.93
CA ILE A 3 4.59 13.34 2.32
C ILE A 3 3.62 12.75 3.35
N ALA A 4 2.31 12.84 3.08
CA ALA A 4 1.28 12.33 3.99
C ALA A 4 1.31 10.80 4.14
N ILE A 5 1.77 10.07 3.12
CA ILE A 5 1.92 8.60 3.12
C ILE A 5 3.36 8.15 3.41
N GLY A 6 4.22 9.05 3.90
CA GLY A 6 5.51 8.71 4.50
C GLY A 6 6.73 8.81 3.58
N PHE A 7 6.60 9.38 2.38
CA PHE A 7 7.73 9.63 1.46
C PHE A 7 8.22 11.07 1.55
N ARG A 8 9.47 11.33 1.17
CA ARG A 8 10.04 12.69 1.25
C ARG A 8 9.41 13.63 0.22
N ASP A 9 9.19 13.13 -0.99
CA ASP A 9 8.62 13.86 -2.13
C ASP A 9 8.05 12.87 -3.17
N VAL A 10 7.64 13.36 -4.33
CA VAL A 10 7.06 12.53 -5.41
C VAL A 10 8.10 11.61 -6.06
N ALA A 11 9.36 12.03 -6.18
CA ALA A 11 10.41 11.20 -6.74
C ALA A 11 10.74 10.05 -5.78
N ASP A 12 10.83 10.35 -4.47
CA ASP A 12 11.00 9.36 -3.40
C ASP A 12 9.83 8.36 -3.39
N LEU A 13 8.59 8.82 -3.54
CA LEU A 13 7.41 7.94 -3.67
C LEU A 13 7.55 6.96 -4.83
N ARG A 14 7.99 7.42 -5.99
CA ARG A 14 8.17 6.58 -7.17
C ARG A 14 9.30 5.56 -6.95
N ASP A 15 10.49 6.05 -6.59
CA ASP A 15 11.70 5.24 -6.56
C ASP A 15 11.65 4.22 -5.41
N GLU A 16 11.30 4.67 -4.20
CA GLU A 16 11.13 3.78 -3.05
C GLU A 16 9.87 2.92 -3.18
N GLY A 17 8.80 3.42 -3.80
CA GLY A 17 7.60 2.63 -4.05
C GLY A 17 7.90 1.40 -4.92
N TYR A 18 8.65 1.57 -6.01
CA TYR A 18 9.08 0.44 -6.84
C TYR A 18 10.02 -0.51 -6.10
N ARG A 19 10.99 0.03 -5.35
CA ARG A 19 11.89 -0.81 -4.54
C ARG A 19 11.10 -1.66 -3.53
N ILE A 20 10.17 -1.05 -2.78
CA ILE A 20 9.36 -1.74 -1.77
C ILE A 20 8.48 -2.82 -2.43
N ALA A 21 7.88 -2.52 -3.59
CA ALA A 21 7.09 -3.49 -4.33
C ALA A 21 7.93 -4.70 -4.79
N ASP A 22 9.13 -4.46 -5.30
CA ASP A 22 10.06 -5.53 -5.71
C ASP A 22 10.52 -6.37 -4.51
N ASP A 23 10.83 -5.72 -3.37
CA ASP A 23 11.16 -6.42 -2.13
C ASP A 23 10.01 -7.31 -1.63
N LEU A 24 8.76 -6.84 -1.70
CA LEU A 24 7.57 -7.64 -1.36
C LEU A 24 7.41 -8.85 -2.27
N LEU A 25 7.50 -8.65 -3.59
CA LEU A 25 7.35 -9.71 -4.58
C LEU A 25 8.45 -10.78 -4.45
N ALA A 26 9.66 -10.35 -4.13
CA ALA A 26 10.79 -11.25 -3.92
C ALA A 26 10.84 -11.87 -2.50
N GLY A 27 9.90 -11.54 -1.61
CA GLY A 27 9.87 -12.03 -0.23
C GLY A 27 11.05 -11.53 0.63
N ARG A 28 11.65 -10.39 0.27
CA ARG A 28 12.75 -9.77 1.02
C ARG A 28 12.20 -9.03 2.25
N SER A 29 13.04 -8.91 3.27
CA SER A 29 12.66 -8.21 4.50
C SER A 29 12.48 -6.71 4.25
N LEU A 30 11.35 -6.18 4.69
CA LEU A 30 11.06 -4.76 4.71
C LEU A 30 11.30 -4.16 6.10
N THR A 31 11.70 -2.89 6.14
CA THR A 31 11.72 -2.13 7.39
C THR A 31 10.29 -1.82 7.85
N THR A 32 10.10 -1.47 9.12
CA THR A 32 8.77 -1.03 9.62
C THR A 32 8.27 0.20 8.87
N SER A 33 9.17 1.09 8.43
CA SER A 33 8.80 2.27 7.64
C SER A 33 8.29 1.87 6.26
N ASP A 34 8.96 0.91 5.60
CA ASP A 34 8.53 0.39 4.30
C ASP A 34 7.16 -0.27 4.37
N TRP A 35 6.91 -1.06 5.42
CA TRP A 35 5.59 -1.65 5.65
C TRP A 35 4.49 -0.59 5.80
N ARG A 36 4.77 0.50 6.54
CA ARG A 36 3.80 1.60 6.68
C ARG A 36 3.57 2.33 5.36
N ARG A 37 4.64 2.59 4.60
CA ARG A 37 4.57 3.21 3.27
C ARG A 37 3.75 2.37 2.30
N ALA A 38 4.01 1.07 2.24
CA ALA A 38 3.25 0.12 1.41
C ALA A 38 1.77 0.10 1.82
N LEU A 39 1.50 -0.08 3.11
CA LEU A 39 0.13 -0.15 3.62
C LEU A 39 -0.67 1.12 3.32
N LEU A 40 -0.15 2.29 3.67
CA LEU A 40 -0.84 3.56 3.45
C LEU A 40 -1.02 3.87 1.96
N SER A 41 -0.04 3.54 1.12
CA SER A 41 -0.17 3.73 -0.33
C SER A 41 -1.29 2.86 -0.89
N THR A 42 -1.35 1.58 -0.50
CA THR A 42 -2.40 0.68 -0.93
C THR A 42 -3.77 1.13 -0.42
N GLU A 43 -3.88 1.58 0.83
CA GLU A 43 -5.15 2.09 1.39
C GLU A 43 -5.68 3.31 0.63
N VAL A 44 -4.79 4.25 0.26
CA VAL A 44 -5.19 5.43 -0.52
C VAL A 44 -5.69 5.02 -1.91
N VAL A 45 -4.96 4.14 -2.60
CA VAL A 45 -5.34 3.69 -3.95
C VAL A 45 -6.61 2.83 -3.94
N PHE A 46 -6.79 2.03 -2.89
CA PHE A 46 -7.97 1.19 -2.69
C PHE A 46 -9.22 2.01 -2.35
N ALA A 47 -9.12 2.99 -1.45
CA ALA A 47 -10.30 3.71 -0.95
C ALA A 47 -10.70 4.91 -1.82
N SER A 48 -9.80 5.41 -2.67
CA SER A 48 -10.01 6.64 -3.44
C SER A 48 -10.07 6.37 -4.93
N ASP A 49 -11.17 6.77 -5.57
CA ASP A 49 -11.27 6.82 -7.03
C ASP A 49 -10.52 8.02 -7.64
N VAL A 50 -10.32 9.08 -6.85
CA VAL A 50 -9.57 10.29 -7.29
C VAL A 50 -8.06 10.02 -7.34
N LEU A 51 -7.55 9.20 -6.44
CA LEU A 51 -6.11 8.93 -6.29
C LEU A 51 -5.72 7.51 -6.68
N GLY A 52 -6.69 6.69 -7.09
CA GLY A 52 -6.50 5.27 -7.29
C GLY A 52 -7.65 4.66 -8.07
N SER A 53 -7.98 3.42 -7.70
CA SER A 53 -8.93 2.59 -8.44
C SER A 53 -10.12 2.22 -7.56
N GLY A 54 -10.60 3.13 -6.71
CA GLY A 54 -11.60 2.78 -5.70
C GLY A 54 -12.85 2.10 -6.26
N ILE A 55 -13.46 2.65 -7.32
CA ILE A 55 -14.65 2.02 -7.93
C ILE A 55 -14.26 0.82 -8.81
N ASP A 56 -13.12 0.93 -9.51
CA ASP A 56 -12.66 -0.07 -10.47
C ASP A 56 -11.69 -1.10 -9.85
N TRP A 57 -11.64 -1.24 -8.53
CA TRP A 57 -10.57 -1.98 -7.84
C TRP A 57 -10.51 -3.44 -8.28
N SER A 58 -11.67 -4.09 -8.34
CA SER A 58 -11.82 -5.46 -8.81
C SER A 58 -11.47 -5.63 -10.29
N ILE A 59 -11.64 -4.58 -11.11
CA ILE A 59 -11.25 -4.59 -12.53
C ILE A 59 -9.73 -4.45 -12.65
N THR A 60 -9.13 -3.51 -11.92
CA THR A 60 -7.69 -3.21 -11.97
C THR A 60 -6.84 -4.32 -11.38
N THR A 61 -7.30 -4.96 -10.31
CA THR A 61 -6.51 -5.91 -9.52
C THR A 61 -7.01 -7.34 -9.59
N GLY A 62 -8.27 -7.56 -9.97
CA GLY A 62 -8.92 -8.86 -9.85
C GLY A 62 -9.32 -9.24 -8.42
N MET A 63 -9.13 -8.36 -7.43
CA MET A 63 -9.44 -8.62 -6.03
C MET A 63 -10.78 -8.01 -5.62
N ASP A 64 -11.57 -8.75 -4.86
CA ASP A 64 -12.80 -8.22 -4.26
C ASP A 64 -12.48 -7.24 -3.12
N ASP A 65 -13.32 -6.22 -2.94
CA ASP A 65 -13.16 -5.22 -1.88
C ASP A 65 -13.14 -5.84 -0.49
N ASP A 66 -14.05 -6.78 -0.22
CA ASP A 66 -14.15 -7.47 1.07
C ASP A 66 -12.91 -8.32 1.37
N GLU A 67 -12.30 -8.91 0.34
CA GLU A 67 -11.05 -9.65 0.47
C GLU A 67 -9.90 -8.68 0.77
N THR A 68 -9.81 -7.61 -0.02
CA THR A 68 -8.78 -6.57 0.11
C THR A 68 -8.83 -5.92 1.49
N LEU A 69 -10.01 -5.54 1.97
CA LEU A 69 -10.20 -4.94 3.29
C LEU A 69 -9.80 -5.90 4.42
N ARG A 70 -10.12 -7.20 4.30
CA ARG A 70 -9.67 -8.21 5.27
C ARG A 70 -8.15 -8.35 5.30
N MET A 71 -7.49 -8.32 4.14
CA MET A 71 -6.03 -8.35 4.04
C MET A 71 -5.39 -7.11 4.67
N LEU A 72 -5.86 -5.91 4.33
CA LEU A 72 -5.37 -4.65 4.90
C LEU A 72 -5.50 -4.64 6.43
N ARG A 73 -6.65 -5.07 6.97
CA ARG A 73 -6.87 -5.18 8.43
C ARG A 73 -5.93 -6.18 9.09
N SER A 74 -5.60 -7.28 8.41
CA SER A 74 -4.60 -8.26 8.91
C SER A 74 -3.21 -7.64 9.02
N VAL A 75 -2.77 -6.89 8.01
CA VAL A 75 -1.48 -6.19 8.02
C VAL A 75 -1.45 -5.10 9.08
N GLN A 76 -2.51 -4.29 9.19
CA GLN A 76 -2.65 -3.25 10.22
C GLN A 76 -2.49 -3.79 11.64
N ARG A 77 -3.12 -4.93 11.97
CA ARG A 77 -2.99 -5.54 13.30
C ARG A 77 -1.55 -5.95 13.60
N LYS A 78 -0.88 -6.60 12.63
CA LYS A 78 0.53 -6.99 12.75
C LYS A 78 1.45 -5.78 12.96
N LEU A 79 1.20 -4.65 12.29
CA LEU A 79 1.98 -3.43 12.45
C LEU A 79 1.62 -2.63 13.71
N GLY A 80 0.37 -2.72 14.17
CA GLY A 80 -0.13 -2.10 15.39
C GLY A 80 0.19 -2.87 16.67
N GLY A 81 0.70 -4.10 16.55
CA GLY A 81 1.04 -4.97 17.68
C GLY A 81 -0.17 -5.63 18.36
N VAL A 82 -1.26 -5.85 17.61
CA VAL A 82 -2.50 -6.51 18.08
C VAL A 82 -2.61 -7.93 17.55
#